data_AF-A0A935EN13-F1
#
_entry.id   AF-A0A935EN13-F1
#
_cell.length_a   1.000
_cell.length_b   1.000
_cell.length_c   1.000
_cell.angle_alpha   90.00
_cell.angle_beta   90.00
_cell.angle_gamma   90.00
#
_symmetry.space_group_name_H-M   'P 1'
#
loop_
_entity.id
_entity.type
_entity.pdbx_description
1 polymer ?
#
loop_
_entity_poly.entity_id
_entity_poly.type
_entity_poly.pdbx_seq_one_letter_code
_entity_poly.pdbx_strand_id
1 'polypeptide(L)'
;MQLTDKHREYWNRNLRLTAVLLGIWFVVTFVVIWFAKELNDIVIAGFPFAFYMGAQGALIIYVLVIWFYARRMNQLDLEYGVHEGED
;
A
#
# COMPACT_ATOMS: atom_id res chain seq x y z
N MET A 1 23.51 -10.81 19.69
CA MET A 1 22.53 -11.70 19.03
C MET A 1 22.92 -11.81 17.57
N GLN A 2 23.39 -12.97 17.11
CA GLN A 2 23.67 -13.19 15.69
C GLN A 2 22.34 -13.25 14.95
N LEU A 3 21.98 -12.19 14.23
CA LEU A 3 20.84 -12.18 13.32
C LEU A 3 21.12 -13.24 12.24
N THR A 4 20.57 -14.45 12.43
CA THR A 4 20.56 -15.50 11.40
C THR A 4 20.10 -14.87 10.08
N ASP A 5 20.79 -15.13 8.98
CA ASP A 5 20.59 -14.44 7.68
C ASP A 5 19.11 -14.35 7.24
N LYS A 6 18.29 -15.33 7.65
CA LYS A 6 16.83 -15.34 7.44
C LYS A 6 16.09 -14.13 8.06
N HIS A 7 16.48 -13.66 9.24
CA HIS A 7 15.87 -12.48 9.88
C HIS A 7 16.17 -11.19 9.10
N ARG A 8 17.38 -11.08 8.55
CA ARG A 8 17.78 -9.93 7.71
C ARG A 8 17.01 -9.93 6.39
N GLU A 9 16.77 -11.09 5.81
CA GLU A 9 15.96 -11.23 4.60
C GLU A 9 14.49 -10.86 4.83
N TYR A 10 13.89 -11.38 5.91
CA TYR A 10 12.52 -11.03 6.33
C TYR A 10 12.36 -9.52 6.53
N TRP A 11 13.29 -8.90 7.27
CA TRP A 11 13.30 -7.45 7.49
C TRP A 11 13.37 -6.65 6.19
N ASN A 12 14.25 -7.04 5.27
CA ASN A 12 14.37 -6.38 3.97
C ASN A 12 13.10 -6.54 3.11
N ARG A 13 12.44 -7.70 3.16
CA ARG A 13 11.16 -7.92 2.45
C ARG A 13 10.05 -7.04 3.04
N ASN A 14 9.96 -6.93 4.36
CA ASN A 14 8.99 -6.07 5.02
C ASN A 14 9.24 -4.58 4.74
N LEU A 15 10.50 -4.14 4.78
CA LEU A 15 10.88 -2.78 4.39
C LEU A 15 10.49 -2.48 2.93
N ARG A 16 10.71 -3.42 2.01
CA ARG A 16 10.31 -3.24 0.60
C ARG A 16 8.80 -3.14 0.45
N LEU A 17 8.02 -3.97 1.16
CA LEU A 17 6.56 -3.87 1.17
C LEU A 17 6.11 -2.50 1.72
N THR A 18 6.61 -2.12 2.88
CA THR A 18 6.30 -0.82 3.50
C THR A 18 6.64 0.34 2.57
N ALA A 19 7.81 0.32 1.93
CA ALA A 19 8.22 1.36 0.99
C ALA A 19 7.29 1.47 -0.24
N VAL A 20 6.85 0.35 -0.80
CA VAL A 20 5.89 0.34 -1.91
C VAL A 20 4.53 0.89 -1.47
N LEU A 21 4.04 0.49 -0.29
CA LEU A 21 2.76 0.97 0.23
C LEU A 21 2.80 2.47 0.53
N LEU A 22 3.89 2.96 1.11
CA LEU A 22 4.13 4.39 1.31
C LEU A 22 4.20 5.14 -0.03
N GLY A 23 4.81 4.54 -1.06
CA GLY A 23 4.84 5.09 -2.41
C GLY A 23 3.43 5.24 -3.00
N ILE A 24 2.60 4.21 -2.90
CA ILE A 24 1.20 4.25 -3.36
C ILE A 24 0.43 5.32 -2.59
N TRP A 25 0.56 5.34 -1.26
CA TRP A 25 -0.07 6.33 -0.41
C TRP A 25 0.34 7.77 -0.80
N PHE A 26 1.63 8.00 -1.05
CA PHE A 26 2.15 9.30 -1.48
C PHE A 26 1.59 9.73 -2.83
N VAL A 27 1.52 8.82 -3.80
CA VAL A 27 0.94 9.12 -5.12
C VAL A 27 -0.53 9.52 -4.98
N VAL A 28 -1.32 8.76 -4.24
CA VAL A 28 -2.75 9.02 -4.07
C VAL A 28 -3.01 10.32 -3.30
N THR A 29 -2.21 10.59 -2.26
CA THR A 29 -2.42 11.77 -1.40
C THR A 29 -1.86 13.04 -2.01
N PHE A 30 -0.64 12.97 -2.55
CA PHE A 30 0.12 14.15 -2.95
C PHE A 30 0.09 14.38 -4.46
N VAL A 31 0.44 13.36 -5.25
CA VAL A 31 0.57 13.50 -6.71
C VAL A 31 -0.78 13.78 -7.36
N VAL A 32 -1.84 13.09 -6.94
CA VAL A 32 -3.20 13.33 -7.49
C VAL A 32 -3.70 14.74 -7.23
N ILE A 33 -3.41 15.31 -6.05
CA ILE A 33 -3.81 16.68 -5.71
C ILE A 33 -2.92 17.71 -6.42
N TRP A 34 -1.61 17.45 -6.47
CA TRP A 34 -0.65 18.31 -7.15
C TRP A 34 -0.99 18.52 -8.62
N PHE A 35 -1.36 17.45 -9.31
CA PHE A 35 -1.79 17.46 -10.71
C PHE A 35 -3.31 17.58 -10.88
N ALA A 36 -4.03 18.02 -9.84
CA ALA A 36 -5.50 18.04 -9.87
C ALA A 36 -6.05 18.86 -11.04
N LYS A 37 -5.35 19.92 -11.45
CA LYS A 37 -5.76 20.77 -12.56
C LYS A 37 -5.72 20.02 -13.88
N GLU A 38 -4.64 19.33 -14.19
CA GLU A 38 -4.51 18.53 -15.41
C GLU A 38 -5.40 17.28 -15.36
N LEU A 39 -5.54 16.66 -14.19
CA LEU A 39 -6.36 15.46 -14.00
C LEU A 39 -7.85 15.75 -14.11
N ASN A 40 -8.31 16.97 -13.79
CA ASN A 40 -9.72 17.35 -13.89
C ASN A 40 -10.26 17.38 -15.33
N ASP A 41 -9.40 17.39 -16.34
CA ASP A 41 -9.81 17.25 -17.75
C ASP A 41 -10.33 15.82 -18.05
N ILE A 42 -9.94 14.85 -17.22
CA ILE A 42 -10.44 13.47 -17.30
C ILE A 42 -11.73 13.39 -16.48
N VAL A 43 -12.83 13.04 -17.15
CA VAL A 43 -14.13 12.84 -16.50
C VAL A 43 -14.37 11.36 -16.24
N ILE A 44 -14.55 10.98 -14.97
CA ILE A 44 -14.95 9.64 -14.54
C ILE A 44 -16.32 9.71 -13.88
N ALA A 45 -17.24 8.84 -14.33
CA ALA A 45 -18.59 8.73 -13.78
C ALA A 45 -19.34 10.08 -13.71
N GLY A 46 -19.07 10.99 -14.66
CA GLY A 46 -19.69 12.32 -14.73
C GLY A 46 -19.00 13.40 -13.87
N PHE A 47 -17.93 13.07 -13.14
CA PHE A 47 -17.17 14.01 -12.31
C PHE A 47 -15.71 14.13 -12.77
N PRO A 48 -15.06 15.29 -12.55
CA PRO A 48 -13.63 15.42 -12.75
C PRO A 48 -12.85 14.39 -11.93
N PHE A 49 -11.78 13.81 -12.50
CA PHE A 49 -11.04 12.71 -11.88
C PHE A 49 -10.51 13.06 -10.50
N ALA A 50 -9.87 14.23 -10.34
CA ALA A 50 -9.28 14.61 -9.05
C ALA A 50 -10.37 14.80 -7.98
N PHE A 51 -11.56 15.25 -8.38
CA PHE A 51 -12.72 15.32 -7.51
C PHE A 51 -13.21 13.91 -7.09
N TYR A 52 -13.37 12.99 -8.04
CA TYR A 52 -13.74 11.60 -7.74
C TYR A 52 -12.73 10.92 -6.80
N MET A 53 -11.44 11.16 -7.04
CA MET A 53 -10.36 10.66 -6.21
C MET A 53 -10.42 11.18 -4.77
N GLY A 54 -10.69 12.47 -4.58
CA GLY A 54 -10.90 13.06 -3.26
C GLY A 54 -12.16 12.54 -2.55
N ALA A 55 -13.24 12.25 -3.31
CA ALA A 55 -14.52 11.85 -2.74
C ALA A 55 -14.58 10.37 -2.35
N GLN A 56 -14.10 9.45 -3.20
CA GLN A 56 -14.23 8.01 -2.99
C GLN A 56 -13.00 7.23 -3.45
N GLY A 57 -12.34 7.65 -4.53
CA GLY A 57 -11.22 6.90 -5.12
C GLY A 57 -10.08 6.65 -4.13
N ALA A 58 -9.67 7.66 -3.37
CA ALA A 58 -8.59 7.53 -2.38
C ALA A 58 -8.95 6.56 -1.25
N LEU A 59 -10.20 6.60 -0.76
CA LEU A 59 -10.67 5.67 0.27
C LEU A 59 -10.60 4.21 -0.19
N ILE A 60 -11.07 3.94 -1.42
CA ILE A 60 -11.01 2.59 -2.01
C ILE A 60 -9.55 2.13 -2.12
N ILE A 61 -8.65 3.01 -2.57
CA ILE A 61 -7.22 2.66 -2.68
C ILE A 61 -6.62 2.37 -1.30
N TYR A 62 -6.95 3.14 -0.26
CA TYR A 62 -6.45 2.85 1.09
C TYR A 62 -6.92 1.49 1.62
N VAL A 63 -8.18 1.12 1.39
CA VAL A 63 -8.66 -0.22 1.75
C VAL A 63 -7.91 -1.30 0.98
N LEU A 64 -7.65 -1.10 -0.32
CA LEU A 64 -6.85 -2.03 -1.13
C LEU A 64 -5.40 -2.15 -0.65
N VAL A 65 -4.78 -1.03 -0.25
CA VAL A 65 -3.43 -0.99 0.33
C VAL A 65 -3.38 -1.81 1.61
N ILE A 66 -4.35 -1.64 2.52
CA ILE A 66 -4.43 -2.39 3.78
C ILE A 66 -4.66 -3.88 3.49
N TRP A 67 -5.61 -4.21 2.62
CA TRP A 67 -5.90 -5.59 2.26
C TRP A 67 -4.71 -6.29 1.61
N PHE A 68 -4.01 -5.60 0.70
CA PHE A 68 -2.82 -6.13 0.05
C PHE A 68 -1.68 -6.34 1.05
N TYR A 69 -1.46 -5.38 1.95
CA TYR A 69 -0.50 -5.53 3.04
C TYR A 69 -0.82 -6.77 3.89
N ALA A 70 -2.05 -6.89 4.39
CA ALA A 70 -2.47 -8.03 5.21
C ALA A 70 -2.26 -9.36 4.49
N ARG A 71 -2.61 -9.44 3.21
CA ARG A 71 -2.41 -10.66 2.39
C ARG A 71 -0.93 -10.98 2.20
N ARG A 72 -0.09 -9.97 1.95
CA ARG A 72 1.36 -10.16 1.75
C ARG A 72 2.09 -10.50 3.04
N MET A 73 1.70 -9.88 4.15
CA MET A 73 2.22 -10.18 5.48
C MET A 73 1.87 -11.61 5.86
N ASN A 74 0.61 -12.03 5.70
CA ASN A 74 0.20 -13.41 5.96
C ASN A 74 0.98 -14.45 5.12
N GLN A 75 1.27 -14.14 3.85
CA GLN A 75 2.13 -15.02 3.03
C GLN A 75 3.58 -15.06 3.51
N LEU A 76 4.15 -13.92 3.93
CA LEU A 76 5.49 -13.88 4.50
C LEU A 76 5.56 -14.65 5.81
N ASP A 77 4.56 -14.53 6.67
CA ASP A 77 4.53 -15.23 7.96
C ASP A 77 4.40 -16.76 7.75
N LEU A 78 3.64 -17.21 6.74
CA LEU A 78 3.60 -18.61 6.30
C LEU A 78 4.95 -19.10 5.76
N GLU A 79 5.64 -18.30 4.93
CA GLU A 79 6.90 -18.67 4.27
C GLU A 79 8.07 -18.77 5.24
N TYR A 80 8.11 -17.90 6.25
CA TYR A 80 9.16 -17.88 7.27
C TYR A 80 8.78 -18.69 8.53
N GLY A 81 7.60 -19.32 8.55
CA GLY A 81 7.13 -20.14 9.68
C GLY A 81 6.92 -19.34 10.97
N VAL A 82 6.76 -18.02 10.86
CA VAL A 82 6.41 -17.13 11.98
C VAL A 82 4.88 -17.10 12.13
N HIS A 83 4.25 -18.27 12.04
CA HIS A 83 2.97 -18.47 12.71
C HIS A 83 3.33 -18.73 14.17
N GLU A 84 3.49 -17.67 14.96
CA GLU A 84 3.24 -17.75 16.40
C GLU A 84 1.71 -17.93 16.58
N GLY A 85 1.18 -19.04 16.10
CA GLY A 85 -0.13 -19.52 16.49
C GLY A 85 0.02 -20.16 17.85
N GLU A 86 -0.25 -19.36 18.88
CA GLU A 86 -0.87 -19.76 20.15
C GLU A 86 -0.60 -21.22 20.62
N ASP A 87 0.37 -21.37 21.53
CA ASP A 87 0.23 -22.31 22.66
C ASP A 87 -0.38 -21.55 23.85
#